data_AF-A0A962VUQ1-F1
#
_entry.id   AF-A0A962VUQ1-F1
#
_cell.length_a   1.000
_cell.length_b   1.000
_cell.length_c   1.000
_cell.angle_alpha   90.00
_cell.angle_beta   90.00
_cell.angle_gamma   90.00
#
_symmetry.space_group_name_H-M   'P 1'
#
loop_
_entity.id
_entity.type
_entity.pdbx_description
1 polymer ?
#
loop_
_entity_poly.entity_id
_entity_poly.type
_entity_poly.pdbx_seq_one_letter_code
_entity_poly.pdbx_strand_id
1 'polypeptide(L)' 'MKEIKSRANQQAKIGAVDVRLVGIGASAGGLEALRELMESLPDSNALSYIIAQHVSPTHISMLMSLLSPMTKLQVKDLVD' A
#
# COMPACT_ATOMS: atom_id res chain seq x y z
N MET A 1 3.93 -41.49 -34.06
CA MET A 1 4.75 -40.97 -32.96
C MET A 1 4.63 -39.45 -32.93
N LYS A 2 4.61 -38.89 -31.72
CA LYS A 2 4.18 -37.54 -31.35
C LYS A 2 4.81 -36.40 -32.16
N GLU A 3 3.98 -35.46 -32.61
CA GLU A 3 4.27 -34.04 -32.37
C GLU A 3 3.03 -33.42 -31.72
N ILE A 4 3.08 -33.43 -30.39
CA ILE A 4 2.14 -32.74 -29.53
C ILE A 4 2.39 -31.25 -29.75
N LYS A 5 1.43 -30.59 -30.39
CA LYS A 5 1.29 -29.14 -30.42
C LYS A 5 1.60 -28.60 -29.02
N SER A 6 2.71 -27.89 -28.89
CA SER A 6 3.12 -27.14 -27.71
C SER A 6 2.10 -26.02 -27.44
N ARG A 7 0.97 -26.42 -26.86
CA ARG A 7 -0.05 -25.57 -26.26
C ARG A 7 0.22 -25.52 -24.76
N ALA A 8 1.24 -24.76 -24.34
CA ALA A 8 1.35 -24.23 -22.98
C ALA A 8 2.67 -23.47 -22.83
N ASN A 9 2.81 -22.34 -23.52
CA ASN A 9 3.64 -21.28 -22.96
C ASN A 9 2.97 -19.92 -23.14
N GLN A 10 1.69 -19.87 -22.77
CA GLN A 10 1.08 -18.62 -22.31
C GLN A 10 1.44 -18.49 -20.83
N GLN A 11 2.71 -18.20 -20.56
CA GLN A 11 3.06 -17.54 -19.32
C GLN A 11 2.39 -16.19 -19.44
N ALA A 12 1.22 -16.05 -18.78
CA ALA A 12 0.51 -14.79 -18.74
C ALA A 12 1.54 -13.74 -18.29
N LYS A 13 1.92 -12.85 -19.20
CA LYS A 13 2.46 -11.55 -18.81
C LYS A 13 1.37 -10.97 -17.93
N ILE A 14 1.49 -11.15 -16.62
CA ILE A 14 0.96 -10.21 -15.65
C ILE A 14 1.53 -8.88 -16.14
N GLY A 15 0.70 -8.13 -16.87
CA GLY A 15 1.09 -6.84 -17.43
C GLY A 15 1.68 -6.09 -16.27
N ALA A 16 2.94 -5.65 -16.40
CA ALA A 16 3.64 -4.96 -15.33
C ALA A 16 2.71 -3.84 -14.85
N VAL A 17 2.11 -4.02 -13.68
CA VAL A 17 1.32 -2.97 -13.07
C VAL A 17 2.38 -1.97 -12.66
N ASP A 18 2.42 -0.84 -13.35
CA ASP A 18 3.31 0.26 -13.02
C ASP A 18 2.76 0.88 -11.72
N VAL A 19 3.11 0.25 -10.59
CA VAL A 19 2.69 0.67 -9.27
C VAL A 19 3.39 1.97 -8.96
N ARG A 20 2.61 3.04 -8.84
CA ARG A 20 3.14 4.36 -8.48
C ARG A 20 3.22 4.47 -6.97
N LEU A 21 4.39 4.85 -6.47
CA LEU A 21 4.64 5.04 -5.05
C LEU A 21 4.40 6.50 -4.65
N VAL A 22 3.73 6.70 -3.52
CA VAL A 22 3.48 8.02 -2.92
C VAL A 22 4.04 8.03 -1.51
N GLY A 23 5.07 8.83 -1.28
CA GLY A 23 5.66 9.03 0.05
C GLY A 23 5.03 10.22 0.77
N ILE A 24 4.65 10.02 2.04
CA ILE A 24 4.00 11.03 2.88
C ILE A 24 4.78 11.15 4.18
N GLY A 25 5.24 12.35 4.52
CA GLY A 25 5.89 12.66 5.80
C GLY A 25 4.97 13.46 6.72
N ALA A 26 4.90 13.10 7.99
CA ALA A 26 4.06 13.77 8.98
C ALA A 26 4.72 13.81 10.37
N SER A 27 4.29 14.76 11.22
CA SER A 27 4.86 14.99 12.56
C SER A 27 3.75 15.48 13.52
N ALA A 28 3.95 16.57 14.26
CA ALA A 28 2.94 17.14 15.16
C ALA A 28 1.65 17.54 14.41
N GLY A 29 0.49 17.10 14.91
CA GLY A 29 -0.83 17.38 14.32
C GLY A 29 -1.09 16.70 12.97
N GLY A 30 -0.19 15.83 12.51
CA GLY A 30 -0.32 15.15 11.22
C GLY A 30 -1.34 14.01 11.20
N LEU A 31 -1.78 13.52 12.37
CA LEU A 31 -2.68 12.37 12.45
C LEU A 31 -4.05 12.69 11.87
N GLU A 32 -4.63 13.83 12.21
CA GLU A 32 -5.92 14.29 11.70
C GLU A 32 -5.87 14.46 10.18
N ALA A 33 -4.81 15.10 9.67
CA ALA A 33 -4.60 15.26 8.23
C ALA A 33 -4.44 13.91 7.51
N LEU A 34 -3.73 12.96 8.13
CA LEU A 34 -3.60 11.60 7.59
C LEU A 34 -4.94 10.87 7.55
N ARG A 35 -5.78 11.02 8.59
CA ARG A 35 -7.13 10.44 8.62
C ARG A 35 -7.99 10.96 7.48
N GLU A 36 -8.06 12.28 7.32
CA GLU A 36 -8.81 12.92 6.22
C GLU A 36 -8.30 12.45 4.85
N LEU A 37 -6.98 12.34 4.69
CA LEU A 37 -6.39 11.80 3.46
C LEU A 37 -6.83 10.36 3.22
N MET A 38 -6.74 9.48 4.23
CA MET A 38 -7.12 8.06 4.11
C MET A 38 -8.58 7.88 3.69
N GLU A 39 -9.50 8.68 4.24
CA GLU A 39 -10.93 8.67 3.89
C GLU A 39 -11.19 9.05 2.44
N SER A 40 -10.32 9.89 1.86
CA SER A 40 -10.42 10.34 0.48
C SER A 40 -9.80 9.39 -0.55
N LEU A 41 -9.05 8.37 -0.10
CA LEU A 41 -8.29 7.52 -1.02
C LEU A 41 -9.21 6.61 -1.86
N PRO A 42 -8.99 6.53 -3.18
CA PRO A 42 -9.74 5.63 -4.04
C PRO A 42 -9.36 4.18 -3.77
N ASP A 43 -10.32 3.28 -3.95
CA ASP A 43 -10.14 1.82 -3.87
C ASP A 43 -9.48 1.29 -5.16
N SER A 44 -8.22 1.71 -5.39
CA SER A 44 -7.46 1.42 -6.60
C SER A 44 -6.08 0.86 -6.27
N ASN A 45 -5.72 -0.25 -6.93
CA ASN A 45 -4.43 -0.92 -6.76
C ASN A 45 -3.30 -0.29 -7.61
N ALA A 46 -3.54 0.83 -8.29
CA ALA A 46 -2.53 1.50 -9.10
C ALA A 46 -1.51 2.31 -8.27
N LEU A 47 -1.83 2.57 -7.00
CA LEU A 47 -1.02 3.38 -6.09
C LEU A 47 -0.66 2.59 -4.84
N SER A 48 0.54 2.81 -4.31
CA SER A 48 0.95 2.37 -2.98
C SER A 48 1.45 3.56 -2.19
N TYR A 49 0.93 3.73 -0.97
CA TYR A 49 1.23 4.87 -0.10
C TYR A 49 2.17 4.43 1.01
N ILE A 50 3.23 5.19 1.22
CA ILE A 50 4.22 4.98 2.29
C ILE A 50 4.15 6.19 3.21
N ILE A 51 3.79 5.96 4.48
CA ILE A 51 3.62 7.02 5.47
C ILE A 51 4.77 6.94 6.48
N ALA A 52 5.56 8.00 6.55
CA ALA A 52 6.59 8.22 7.56
C ALA A 52 6.09 9.26 8.56
N GLN A 53 5.51 8.79 9.66
CA GLN A 53 5.11 9.64 10.78
C GLN A 53 6.25 9.70 11.79
N HIS A 54 6.62 10.91 12.23
CA HIS A 54 7.50 11.07 13.38
C HIS A 54 6.76 10.53 14.62
N VAL A 55 7.20 9.36 15.09
CA VAL A 55 6.74 8.69 16.30
C VAL A 55 7.87 8.60 17.30
N SER A 56 7.53 8.57 18.59
CA SER A 56 8.51 8.31 19.64
C SER A 56 9.08 6.90 19.47
N PRO A 57 10.42 6.71 19.49
CA PRO A 57 11.03 5.39 19.34
C PRO A 57 10.80 4.49 20.56
N THR A 58 10.36 5.06 21.68
CA THR A 58 10.12 4.32 22.94
C THR A 58 8.69 3.82 23.08
N HIS A 59 7.80 4.14 22.14
CA HIS A 59 6.39 3.78 22.20
C HIS A 59 5.99 2.96 20.98
N ILE A 60 5.21 1.91 21.19
CA ILE A 60 4.60 1.16 20.09
C ILE A 60 3.67 2.11 19.33
N SER A 61 3.90 2.25 18.03
CA SER A 61 3.05 3.07 17.17
C SER A 61 1.64 2.48 17.12
N MET A 62 0.63 3.32 17.34
CA MET A 62 -0.77 2.96 17.09
C MET A 62 -1.24 3.39 15.69
N LEU A 63 -0.33 3.87 14.84
CA LEU A 63 -0.69 4.51 13.57
C LEU A 63 -1.49 3.59 12.65
N MET A 64 -1.08 2.32 12.51
CA MET A 64 -1.82 1.33 11.73
C MET A 64 -3.27 1.20 12.23
N SER A 65 -3.47 0.98 13.53
CA SER A 65 -4.80 0.80 14.12
C SER A 65 -5.67 2.06 14.02
N LEU A 66 -5.07 3.25 13.98
CA LEU A 66 -5.78 4.52 13.85
C LEU A 66 -6.14 4.83 12.39
N LEU A 67 -5.34 4.41 11.42
CA LEU A 67 -5.55 4.72 10.00
C LEU A 67 -6.29 3.62 9.23
N SER A 68 -6.13 2.34 9.60
CA SER A 68 -6.79 1.21 8.92
C SER A 68 -8.31 1.36 8.80
N PRO A 69 -9.03 1.85 9.83
CA PRO A 69 -10.49 2.00 9.73
C PRO A 69 -10.93 3.13 8.79
N MET A 70 -10.02 4.02 8.38
CA MET A 70 -10.32 5.23 7.60
C MET A 70 -10.27 4.96 6.09
N THR A 71 -9.82 3.79 5.65
CA THR A 71 -9.66 3.47 4.22
C THR A 71 -10.06 2.03 3.92
N LYS A 72 -10.40 1.75 2.67
CA LYS A 72 -10.60 0.38 2.16
C LYS A 72 -9.29 -0.31 1.78
N LEU A 73 -8.22 0.48 1.64
CA LEU A 73 -6.91 -0.04 1.32
C LEU A 73 -6.36 -0.87 2.49
N GLN A 74 -5.54 -1.87 2.16
CA GLN A 74 -4.85 -2.63 3.18
C GLN A 74 -3.72 -1.78 3.80
N VAL A 75 -3.86 -1.46 5.09
CA VAL A 75 -2.83 -0.76 5.88
C VAL A 75 -2.06 -1.77 6.71
N LYS A 76 -0.73 -1.67 6.70
CA LYS A 76 0.21 -2.55 7.40
C LYS A 76 1.41 -1.74 7.88
N ASP A 77 2.01 -2.19 8.98
CA ASP A 77 3.34 -1.73 9.35
C ASP A 77 4.37 -2.19 8.31
N LEU A 78 5.36 -1.33 8.06
CA LEU A 78 6.48 -1.67 7.19
C LEU A 78 7.41 -2.63 7.94
N VAL A 79 7.77 -3.73 7.26
CA VAL A 79 8.73 -4.73 7.73
C VAL A 79 9.94 -4.74 6.79
N ASP A 80 11.10 -5.10 7.33
CA ASP A 80 12.34 -5.36 6.56
C ASP A 80 12.24 -6.70 5.80
#